data_AF-R1FK22-F1
#
_entry.id   AF-R1FK22-F1
#
_cell.length_a   1.000
_cell.length_b   1.000
_cell.length_c   1.000
_cell.angle_alpha   90.00
_cell.angle_beta   90.00
_cell.angle_gamma   90.00
#
_symmetry.space_group_name_H-M   'P 1'
#
loop_
_entity.id
_entity.type
_entity.pdbx_description
1 polymer ?
#
loop_
_entity_poly.entity_id
_entity_poly.type
_entity_poly.pdbx_seq_one_letter_code
_entity_poly.pdbx_strand_id
1 'polypeptide(L)'
;MVQQQGGAAERVSCLGETIQVDGMTFDDLQAEDILDISSEGEGQGPVVSLVVVEHRPPLTAPQLVQIDDDNKRESVSRMWASMAAHGFSGWTARVSQPGRIHAGCKISKRGADDG
;
A
#
# COMPACT_ATOMS: atom_id res chain seq x y z
N MET A 1 -21.44 15.95 29.88
CA MET A 1 -21.89 15.65 28.49
C MET A 1 -20.65 15.60 27.62
N VAL A 2 -20.28 14.41 27.13
CA VAL A 2 -19.25 14.27 26.09
C VAL A 2 -19.97 14.32 24.75
N GLN A 3 -19.69 15.35 23.94
CA GLN A 3 -20.12 15.40 22.55
C GLN A 3 -19.22 14.43 21.77
N GLN A 4 -19.74 13.25 21.44
CA GLN A 4 -19.14 12.43 20.40
C GLN A 4 -19.48 13.07 19.05
N GLN A 5 -18.69 14.06 18.64
CA GLN A 5 -18.66 14.50 17.25
C GLN A 5 -17.63 13.66 16.50
N GLY A 6 -18.14 12.77 15.66
CA GLY A 6 -17.36 11.94 14.75
C GLY A 6 -18.32 11.10 13.95
N GLY A 7 -18.69 11.56 12.75
CA GLY A 7 -19.34 10.70 11.77
C GLY A 7 -18.40 9.54 11.40
N ALA A 8 -18.93 8.49 10.79
CA ALA A 8 -18.09 7.42 10.24
C ALA A 8 -17.07 8.06 9.27
N ALA A 9 -15.79 8.00 9.62
CA ALA A 9 -14.73 8.42 8.72
C ALA A 9 -14.65 7.39 7.58
N GLU A 10 -15.10 7.77 6.39
CA GLU A 10 -14.82 6.99 5.19
C GLU A 10 -13.30 6.98 4.99
N ARG A 11 -12.70 5.80 4.91
CA ARG A 11 -11.24 5.64 4.82
C ARG A 11 -10.85 5.97 3.37
N VAL A 12 -10.54 7.25 3.13
CA VAL A 12 -10.12 7.76 1.82
C VAL A 12 -8.63 7.50 1.63
N SER A 13 -8.25 6.96 0.46
CA SER A 13 -6.84 6.85 0.06
C SER A 13 -6.17 8.21 0.10
N CYS A 14 -5.17 8.36 0.97
CA CYS A 14 -4.58 9.65 1.30
C CYS A 14 -3.13 9.80 0.83
N LEU A 15 -2.50 8.72 0.34
CA LEU A 15 -1.08 8.70 -0.05
C LEU A 15 -0.88 8.38 -1.54
N GLY A 16 -1.96 8.28 -2.32
CA GLY A 16 -1.92 7.92 -3.74
C GLY A 16 -1.58 6.45 -3.98
N GLU A 17 -1.87 5.58 -3.02
CA GLU A 17 -1.75 4.13 -3.16
C GLU A 17 -2.81 3.54 -4.09
N THR A 18 -2.43 2.52 -4.86
CA THR A 18 -3.34 1.79 -5.75
C THR A 18 -4.19 0.77 -4.99
N ILE A 19 -3.63 0.21 -3.91
CA ILE A 19 -4.25 -0.85 -3.11
C ILE A 19 -4.05 -0.49 -1.65
N GLN A 20 -5.14 -0.59 -0.88
CA GLN A 20 -5.10 -0.51 0.56
C GLN A 20 -5.39 -1.90 1.15
N VAL A 21 -4.51 -2.37 2.02
CA VAL A 21 -4.59 -3.69 2.65
C VAL A 21 -4.73 -3.53 4.15
N ASP A 22 -5.61 -4.30 4.78
CA ASP A 22 -5.75 -4.34 6.22
C ASP A 22 -5.00 -5.55 6.80
N GLY A 23 -4.45 -5.41 8.01
CA GLY A 23 -3.73 -6.49 8.69
C GLY A 23 -2.36 -6.87 8.11
N MET A 24 -1.84 -6.11 7.14
CA MET A 24 -0.50 -6.29 6.59
C MET A 24 0.28 -4.98 6.75
N THR A 25 1.39 -5.05 7.48
CA THR A 25 2.29 -3.94 7.69
C THR A 25 3.52 -4.08 6.81
N PHE A 26 4.35 -3.04 6.77
CA PHE A 26 5.58 -3.05 6.00
C PHE A 26 6.63 -3.99 6.60
N ASP A 27 6.64 -4.21 7.92
CA ASP A 27 7.59 -5.13 8.57
C ASP A 27 7.32 -6.60 8.19
N ASP A 28 6.10 -6.91 7.72
CA ASP A 28 5.70 -8.24 7.28
C ASP A 28 6.25 -8.61 5.89
N LEU A 29 6.77 -7.61 5.15
CA LEU A 29 7.12 -7.71 3.74
C LEU A 29 8.59 -7.38 3.46
N GLN A 30 9.20 -8.19 2.61
CA GLN A 30 10.54 -8.01 2.08
C GLN A 30 10.51 -8.02 0.55
N ALA A 31 11.56 -7.49 -0.07
CA ALA A 31 11.74 -7.64 -1.50
C ALA A 31 11.66 -9.13 -1.89
N GLU A 32 11.07 -9.40 -3.05
CA GLU A 32 10.83 -10.73 -3.61
C GLU A 32 9.71 -11.54 -2.95
N ASP A 33 9.11 -11.07 -1.86
CA ASP A 33 7.90 -11.68 -1.32
C ASP A 33 6.79 -11.72 -2.37
N ILE A 34 6.08 -12.85 -2.42
CA ILE A 34 4.96 -13.06 -3.34
C ILE A 34 3.65 -12.82 -2.59
N LEU A 35 2.84 -11.92 -3.11
CA LEU A 35 1.48 -11.66 -2.63
C LEU A 35 0.48 -12.19 -3.64
N ASP A 36 -0.42 -13.05 -3.18
CA ASP A 36 -1.49 -13.62 -3.97
C ASP A 36 -2.80 -12.91 -3.67
N ILE A 37 -3.47 -12.44 -4.72
CA ILE A 37 -4.81 -11.86 -4.64
C ILE A 37 -5.83 -12.88 -5.16
N SER A 38 -6.74 -13.27 -4.29
CA SER A 38 -7.79 -14.25 -4.57
C SER A 38 -9.17 -13.58 -4.51
N SER A 39 -10.03 -13.95 -5.46
CA SER A 39 -11.44 -13.59 -5.39
C SER A 39 -12.17 -14.52 -4.42
N GLU A 40 -13.31 -14.07 -3.89
CA GLU A 40 -14.11 -14.91 -3.00
C GLU A 40 -14.75 -16.07 -3.79
N GLY A 41 -14.17 -17.26 -3.65
CA GLY A 41 -14.64 -18.53 -4.21
C GLY A 41 -13.67 -19.65 -3.85
N GLU A 42 -14.11 -20.62 -3.05
CA GLU A 42 -13.28 -21.79 -2.69
C GLU A 42 -12.81 -22.54 -3.95
N GLY A 43 -11.50 -22.80 -4.05
CA GLY A 43 -10.91 -23.64 -5.08
C GLY A 43 -10.47 -22.95 -6.37
N GLN A 44 -10.66 -21.63 -6.50
CA GLN A 44 -10.00 -20.86 -7.56
C GLN A 44 -8.66 -20.35 -7.03
N GLY A 45 -7.56 -20.76 -7.69
CA GLY A 45 -6.21 -20.28 -7.36
C GLY A 45 -6.08 -18.75 -7.46
N PRO A 46 -4.89 -18.19 -7.17
CA PRO A 46 -4.71 -16.75 -7.19
C PRO A 46 -5.06 -16.17 -8.56
N VAL A 47 -5.85 -15.10 -8.55
CA VAL A 47 -6.26 -14.40 -9.77
C VAL A 47 -5.15 -13.45 -10.22
N VAL A 48 -4.42 -12.86 -9.28
CA VAL A 48 -3.24 -12.03 -9.52
C VAL A 48 -2.15 -12.40 -8.53
N SER A 49 -0.91 -12.46 -9.00
CA SER A 49 0.27 -12.56 -8.13
C SER A 49 1.12 -11.30 -8.30
N LEU A 50 1.55 -10.75 -7.18
CA LEU A 50 2.43 -9.59 -7.08
C LEU A 50 3.76 -10.04 -6.47
N VAL A 51 4.86 -9.44 -6.92
CA VAL A 51 6.18 -9.61 -6.31
C VAL A 51 6.59 -8.27 -5.73
N VAL A 52 6.77 -8.21 -4.41
CA VAL A 52 7.25 -7.00 -3.72
C VAL A 52 8.63 -6.64 -4.28
N VAL A 53 8.80 -5.38 -4.66
CA VAL A 53 10.05 -4.87 -5.23
C VAL A 53 10.86 -4.17 -4.15
N GLU A 54 10.28 -3.14 -3.55
CA GLU A 54 10.94 -2.31 -2.56
C GLU A 54 9.92 -1.59 -1.66
N HIS A 55 10.40 -1.06 -0.54
CA HIS A 55 9.66 -0.03 0.19
C HIS A 55 9.43 1.17 -0.72
N ARG A 56 8.26 1.80 -0.62
CA ARG A 56 7.96 2.95 -1.46
C ARG A 56 8.98 4.06 -1.20
N PRO A 57 9.70 4.52 -2.23
CA PRO A 57 10.73 5.54 -2.05
C PRO A 57 10.12 6.88 -1.64
N PRO A 58 10.94 7.81 -1.13
CA PRO A 58 10.52 9.17 -0.88
C PRO A 58 9.93 9.84 -2.13
N LEU A 59 8.99 10.78 -1.94
CA LEU A 59 8.45 11.55 -3.06
C LEU A 59 9.57 12.29 -3.78
N THR A 60 9.58 12.16 -5.10
CA THR A 60 10.55 12.83 -5.96
C THR A 60 10.07 14.25 -6.32
N ALA A 61 10.99 15.14 -6.69
CA ALA A 61 10.65 16.52 -7.09
C ALA A 61 9.52 16.62 -8.15
N PRO A 62 9.43 15.74 -9.17
CA PRO A 62 8.32 15.72 -10.11
C PRO A 62 6.95 15.44 -9.47
N GLN A 63 6.88 14.64 -8.42
CA GLN A 63 5.64 14.35 -7.70
C GLN A 63 5.19 15.52 -6.83
N LEU A 64 6.14 16.33 -6.38
CA LEU A 64 5.93 17.51 -5.57
C LEU A 64 5.63 18.78 -6.40
N VAL A 65 5.83 18.74 -7.72
CA VAL A 65 5.67 19.91 -8.61
C VAL A 65 4.22 20.39 -8.71
N GLN A 66 3.26 19.53 -8.37
CA GLN A 66 1.83 19.88 -8.32
C GLN A 66 1.47 20.73 -7.09
N ILE A 67 2.42 20.96 -6.18
CA ILE A 67 2.24 21.83 -5.02
C ILE A 67 2.88 23.17 -5.34
N ASP A 68 2.05 24.14 -5.74
CA ASP A 68 2.48 25.49 -6.14
C ASP A 68 3.12 26.33 -5.01
N ASP A 69 3.00 25.89 -3.75
CA ASP A 69 3.50 26.58 -2.57
C ASP A 69 4.76 25.90 -2.03
N ASP A 70 5.90 26.62 -2.03
CA ASP A 70 7.20 26.10 -1.60
C ASP A 70 7.20 25.62 -0.13
N ASN A 71 6.49 26.30 0.78
CA ASN A 71 6.44 25.93 2.19
C ASN A 71 5.62 24.65 2.41
N LYS A 72 4.51 24.50 1.68
CA LYS A 72 3.72 23.27 1.67
C LYS A 72 4.51 22.13 1.05
N ARG A 73 5.24 22.40 -0.03
CA ARG A 73 6.08 21.41 -0.71
C ARG A 73 7.18 20.87 0.21
N GLU A 74 7.87 21.77 0.91
CA GLU A 74 8.88 21.40 1.91
C GLU A 74 8.26 20.59 3.06
N SER A 75 7.09 21.03 3.55
CA SER A 75 6.37 20.33 4.63
C SER A 75 5.95 18.91 4.24
N VAL A 76 5.40 18.73 3.03
CA VAL A 76 5.01 17.42 2.49
C VAL A 76 6.24 16.53 2.27
N SER A 77 7.32 17.09 1.72
CA SER A 77 8.58 16.37 1.54
C SER A 77 9.16 15.87 2.87
N ARG A 78 9.18 16.73 3.91
CA ARG A 78 9.64 16.34 5.26
C ARG A 78 8.74 15.29 5.92
N MET A 79 7.43 15.46 5.81
CA MET A 79 6.46 14.49 6.32
C MET A 79 6.69 13.12 5.68
N TRP A 80 6.83 13.08 4.35
CA TRP A 80 7.07 11.84 3.63
C TRP A 80 8.42 11.20 3.98
N ALA A 81 9.48 12.00 4.07
CA ALA A 81 10.80 11.52 4.48
C ALA A 81 10.75 10.90 5.89
N SER A 82 10.00 11.51 6.81
CA SER A 82 9.77 10.96 8.16
C SER A 82 8.98 9.65 8.09
N MET A 83 7.90 9.59 7.32
CA MET A 83 7.12 8.36 7.15
C MET A 83 7.97 7.22 6.59
N ALA A 84 8.76 7.49 5.54
CA ALA A 84 9.66 6.51 4.95
C ALA A 84 10.73 6.03 5.94
N ALA A 85 11.32 6.94 6.74
CA ALA A 85 12.29 6.61 7.77
C ALA A 85 11.71 5.74 8.90
N HIS A 86 10.40 5.82 9.13
CA HIS A 86 9.68 5.00 10.11
C HIS A 86 8.92 3.83 9.48
N GLY A 87 9.17 3.51 8.19
CA GLY A 87 8.57 2.38 7.48
C GLY A 87 7.14 2.59 6.99
N PHE A 88 6.51 3.73 7.29
CA PHE A 88 5.12 4.04 6.92
C PHE A 88 4.94 4.54 5.47
N SER A 89 5.92 4.34 4.57
CA SER A 89 5.78 4.73 3.16
C SER A 89 4.99 3.71 2.32
N GLY A 90 4.77 2.50 2.82
CA GLY A 90 4.19 1.40 2.07
C GLY A 90 5.22 0.69 1.19
N TRP A 91 4.75 -0.06 0.20
CA TRP A 91 5.58 -0.88 -0.69
C TRP A 91 5.17 -0.72 -2.14
N THR A 92 6.08 -1.09 -3.03
CA THR A 92 5.79 -1.25 -4.46
C THR A 92 5.92 -2.72 -4.83
N ALA A 93 5.14 -3.14 -5.82
CA ALA A 93 5.23 -4.48 -6.37
C ALA A 93 5.08 -4.47 -7.88
N ARG A 94 5.67 -5.47 -8.52
CA ARG A 94 5.43 -5.79 -9.92
C ARG A 94 4.40 -6.90 -10.02
N VAL A 95 3.60 -6.88 -11.08
CA VAL A 95 2.69 -7.99 -11.39
C VAL A 95 3.52 -9.13 -12.00
N SER A 96 3.51 -10.30 -11.35
CA SER A 96 4.13 -11.52 -11.91
C SER A 96 3.11 -12.37 -12.65
N GLN A 97 1.86 -12.40 -12.18
CA GLN A 97 0.74 -13.05 -12.86
C GLN A 97 -0.43 -12.05 -12.97
N PRO A 98 -0.82 -11.64 -14.19
CA PRO A 98 -1.90 -10.68 -14.38
C PRO A 98 -3.28 -11.36 -14.29
N GLY A 99 -4.29 -10.56 -13.96
CA GLY A 99 -5.67 -11.00 -13.80
C GLY A 99 -6.59 -9.84 -13.43
N ARG A 100 -7.88 -10.13 -13.22
CA ARG A 100 -8.89 -9.13 -12.83
C ARG A 100 -9.12 -9.18 -11.33
N ILE A 101 -9.05 -8.02 -10.69
CA ILE A 101 -9.36 -7.84 -9.27
C ILE A 101 -10.48 -6.82 -9.12
N HIS A 102 -11.17 -6.88 -8.00
CA HIS A 102 -12.13 -5.88 -7.56
C HIS A 102 -11.91 -5.56 -6.08
N ALA A 103 -12.52 -4.48 -5.60
CA ALA A 103 -12.51 -4.18 -4.17
C ALA A 103 -13.13 -5.36 -3.38
N GLY A 104 -12.50 -5.73 -2.26
CA GLY A 104 -12.91 -6.85 -1.43
C GLY A 104 -12.19 -8.18 -1.71
N CYS A 105 -11.36 -8.29 -2.75
CA CYS A 105 -10.48 -9.46 -2.91
C CYS A 105 -9.53 -9.61 -1.71
N LYS A 106 -9.23 -10.86 -1.34
CA LYS A 106 -8.27 -11.15 -0.26
C LYS A 106 -6.86 -11.17 -0.82
N ILE A 107 -5.94 -10.57 -0.08
CA ILE A 107 -4.51 -10.62 -0.37
C ILE A 107 -3.80 -11.42 0.72
N SER A 108 -2.84 -12.25 0.33
CA SER A 108 -2.11 -13.10 1.27
C SER A 108 -0.66 -13.21 0.82
N LYS A 109 0.27 -13.15 1.77
CA LYS A 109 1.67 -13.47 1.50
C LYS A 109 1.79 -14.98 1.34
N ARG A 110 2.40 -15.43 0.25
CA ARG A 110 2.71 -16.84 0.05
C ARG A 110 3.75 -17.24 1.09
N GLY A 111 3.44 -18.27 1.89
CA GLY A 111 4.36 -18.80 2.88
C GLY A 111 5.67 -19.25 2.22
N ALA A 112 6.79 -19.00 2.89
CA ALA A 112 8.07 -19.63 2.55
C ALA A 112 8.09 -21.06 3.08
N ASP A 113 7.17 -21.92 2.63
CA ASP A 113 7.19 -23.36 2.93
C ASP A 113 6.38 -24.13 1.88
N ASP A 114 7.11 -24.82 1.00
CA ASP A 114 6.71 -26.07 0.33
C ASP A 114 8.01 -26.69 -0.22
N GLY A 115 8.85 -27.16 0.71
CA GLY A 115 10.10 -27.89 0.45
C GLY A 115 10.35 -28.97 1.49
#